data_AF-A0A653LI75-F1
#
_entry.id   AF-A0A653LI75-F1
#
_cell.length_a   1.000
_cell.length_b   1.000
_cell.length_c   1.000
_cell.angle_alpha   90.00
_cell.angle_beta   90.00
_cell.angle_gamma   90.00
#
_symmetry.space_group_name_H-M   'P 1'
#
loop_
_entity.id
_entity.type
_entity.pdbx_description
1 polymer ?
#
loop_
_entity_poly.entity_id
_entity_poly.type
_entity_poly.pdbx_seq_one_letter_code
_entity_poly.pdbx_strand_id
1 'polypeptide(L)'
;MLDTLPGGPWIWGVAIVGLVLVVILLNARRAKSAFAKPYERYDTTEIPPDTPGTREFIVRDDATGARLQFVASGPSARIALVVVPPKHLGTGVEAGLFRAALPTAQGVDAWTWPPLNTDGYSMLLDLAHEFPHLAFYDAEGVRLR
;
A
#
# COMPACT_ATOMS: atom_id res chain seq x y z
N MET A 1 -4.68 -51.05 -30.90
CA MET A 1 -3.56 -50.58 -31.73
C MET A 1 -3.23 -49.16 -31.31
N LEU A 2 -2.35 -48.99 -30.34
CA LEU A 2 -1.85 -47.69 -29.88
C LEU A 2 -0.32 -47.75 -29.64
N ASP A 3 0.35 -48.65 -30.35
CA ASP A 3 1.80 -48.75 -30.40
C ASP A 3 2.24 -48.27 -31.78
N THR A 4 2.74 -47.04 -31.88
CA THR A 4 3.66 -46.55 -32.94
C THR A 4 3.91 -45.04 -32.79
N LEU A 5 4.34 -44.61 -31.60
CA LEU A 5 5.15 -43.39 -31.49
C LEU A 5 6.54 -43.82 -30.98
N PRO A 6 7.62 -43.57 -31.73
CA PRO A 6 8.97 -43.95 -31.32
C PRO A 6 9.39 -43.00 -30.20
N GLY A 7 9.20 -43.47 -28.96
CA GLY A 7 9.40 -42.64 -27.79
C GLY A 7 8.76 -43.27 -26.57
N GLY A 8 9.48 -44.19 -25.94
CA GLY A 8 9.00 -45.00 -24.82
C GLY A 8 8.54 -44.21 -23.58
N PRO A 9 8.12 -44.91 -22.50
CA PRO A 9 7.56 -44.33 -21.27
C PRO A 9 8.42 -43.23 -20.62
N TRP A 10 9.69 -43.13 -20.98
CA TRP A 10 10.60 -42.01 -20.70
C TRP A 10 10.06 -40.63 -21.14
N ILE A 11 9.46 -40.51 -22.33
CA ILE A 11 8.97 -39.21 -22.84
C ILE A 11 7.79 -38.72 -22.00
N TRP A 12 6.90 -39.63 -21.59
CA TRP A 12 5.81 -39.33 -20.67
C TRP A 12 6.33 -38.92 -19.29
N GLY A 13 7.38 -39.56 -18.78
CA GLY A 13 8.06 -39.16 -17.55
C GLY A 13 8.63 -37.74 -17.61
N VAL A 14 9.31 -37.38 -18.71
CA VAL A 14 9.86 -36.03 -18.92
C VAL A 14 8.75 -34.98 -19.04
N ALA A 15 7.65 -35.29 -19.75
CA ALA A 15 6.51 -34.39 -19.88
C ALA A 15 5.82 -34.12 -18.53
N ILE A 16 5.65 -35.14 -17.69
CA ILE A 16 5.06 -35.01 -16.35
C ILE A 16 5.98 -34.18 -15.44
N VAL A 17 7.28 -34.44 -15.44
CA VAL A 17 8.25 -33.67 -14.66
C VAL A 17 8.28 -32.21 -15.12
N GLY A 18 8.23 -31.96 -16.43
CA GLY A 18 8.13 -30.62 -17.00
C GLY A 18 6.87 -29.89 -16.56
N LEU A 19 5.71 -30.56 -16.60
CA LEU A 19 4.43 -29.99 -16.16
C LEU A 19 4.46 -29.64 -14.66
N VAL A 20 4.98 -30.53 -13.82
CA VAL A 20 5.12 -30.31 -12.38
C VAL A 20 6.05 -29.13 -12.11
N LEU A 21 7.18 -29.03 -12.82
CA LEU A 21 8.10 -27.90 -12.73
C LEU A 21 7.43 -26.57 -13.12
N VAL A 22 6.62 -26.56 -14.19
CA VAL A 22 5.87 -25.38 -14.62
C VAL A 22 4.84 -24.98 -13.56
N VAL A 23 4.11 -25.93 -12.98
CA VAL A 23 3.14 -25.65 -11.91
C VAL A 23 3.85 -25.10 -10.66
N ILE A 24 4.99 -25.68 -10.28
CA ILE A 24 5.81 -25.19 -9.16
C ILE A 24 6.34 -23.78 -9.47
N LEU A 25 6.83 -23.50 -10.68
CA LEU A 25 7.34 -22.18 -11.05
C LEU A 25 6.23 -21.11 -11.07
N LEU A 26 5.04 -21.46 -11.58
CA LEU A 26 3.87 -20.58 -11.59
C LEU A 26 3.39 -20.28 -10.18
N ASN A 27 3.35 -21.29 -9.29
CA ASN A 27 3.01 -21.08 -7.88
C ASN A 27 4.13 -20.40 -7.08
N ALA A 28 5.41 -20.61 -7.41
CA ALA A 28 6.53 -19.91 -6.78
C ALA A 28 6.52 -18.42 -7.14
N ARG A 29 6.13 -18.06 -8.38
CA ARG A 29 5.89 -16.65 -8.76
C ARG A 29 4.73 -16.03 -7.96
N ARG A 30 3.63 -16.76 -7.75
CA ARG A 30 2.54 -16.31 -6.88
C ARG A 30 2.95 -16.23 -5.41
N ALA A 31 3.74 -17.18 -4.92
CA ALA A 31 4.22 -17.21 -3.55
C ALA A 31 5.21 -16.07 -3.26
N LYS A 32 6.06 -15.67 -4.22
CA LYS A 32 6.91 -14.47 -4.05
C LYS A 32 6.11 -13.20 -3.79
N SER A 33 4.87 -13.09 -4.31
CA SER A 33 3.95 -12.01 -3.99
C SER A 33 3.33 -12.14 -2.60
N ALA A 34 3.18 -13.35 -2.06
CA ALA A 34 2.66 -13.60 -0.71
C ALA A 34 3.71 -13.47 0.40
N PHE A 35 5.01 -13.53 0.05
CA PHE A 35 6.15 -13.41 0.96
C PHE A 35 6.91 -12.09 0.83
N ALA A 36 6.43 -11.13 0.03
CA ALA A 36 6.95 -9.77 0.03
C ALA A 36 6.82 -9.22 1.45
N LYS A 37 7.91 -8.69 2.00
CA LYS A 37 7.90 -8.15 3.37
C LYS A 37 6.86 -7.02 3.43
N PRO A 38 6.18 -6.79 4.56
CA PRO A 38 5.18 -5.70 4.69
C PRO A 38 5.70 -4.32 4.26
N TYR A 39 7.02 -4.11 4.35
CA TYR A 39 7.72 -2.89 3.94
C TYR A 39 8.05 -2.81 2.44
N GLU A 40 7.96 -3.89 1.67
CA GLU A 40 8.12 -3.86 0.20
C GLU A 40 6.82 -3.49 -0.54
N ARG A 41 5.69 -3.46 0.17
CA ARG A 41 4.38 -3.12 -0.42
C ARG A 41 4.22 -1.62 -0.64
N TYR A 42 4.83 -0.81 0.22
CA TYR A 42 4.69 0.63 0.21
C TYR A 42 5.98 1.29 -0.23
N ASP A 43 5.91 2.07 -1.30
CA ASP A 43 7.00 2.90 -1.78
C ASP A 43 6.76 4.36 -1.34
N THR A 44 7.69 4.93 -0.58
CA THR A 44 7.61 6.31 -0.14
C THR A 44 8.71 7.13 -0.79
N THR A 45 8.31 8.08 -1.63
CA THR A 45 9.22 9.01 -2.30
C THR A 45 9.13 10.38 -1.64
N GLU A 46 10.28 10.95 -1.26
CA GLU A 46 10.39 12.36 -0.86
C GLU A 46 10.57 13.24 -2.11
N ILE A 47 9.74 14.27 -2.23
CA ILE A 47 9.82 15.28 -3.29
C ILE A 47 10.54 16.51 -2.71
N PRO A 48 11.59 17.01 -3.40
CA PRO A 48 12.26 18.23 -3.00
C PRO A 48 11.24 19.36 -2.88
N PRO A 49 11.17 20.04 -1.73
CA PRO A 49 10.18 21.08 -1.50
C PRO A 49 10.52 22.34 -2.30
N ASP A 50 9.50 22.96 -2.90
CA ASP A 50 9.63 24.30 -3.49
C ASP A 50 9.80 25.40 -2.42
N THR A 51 9.40 25.12 -1.17
CA THR A 51 9.42 26.07 -0.05
C THR A 51 10.41 25.64 1.04
N PRO A 52 11.28 26.55 1.54
CA PRO A 52 12.19 26.24 2.64
C PRO A 52 11.45 25.75 3.89
N GLY A 53 11.87 24.62 4.46
CA GLY A 53 11.34 24.08 5.72
C GLY A 53 10.11 23.19 5.59
N THR A 54 9.54 23.04 4.39
CA THR A 54 8.53 22.02 4.10
C THR A 54 9.18 20.77 3.54
N ARG A 55 8.56 19.60 3.66
CA ARG A 55 8.96 18.36 2.97
C ARG A 55 7.72 17.71 2.40
N GLU A 56 7.77 17.28 1.14
CA GLU A 56 6.64 16.63 0.49
C GLU A 56 6.94 15.15 0.28
N PHE A 57 5.93 14.32 0.49
CA PHE A 57 6.04 12.87 0.41
C PHE A 57 4.88 12.28 -0.37
N ILE A 58 5.18 11.25 -1.16
CA ILE A 58 4.19 10.39 -1.80
C ILE A 58 4.42 8.97 -1.32
N VAL A 59 3.40 8.40 -0.68
CA VAL A 59 3.32 6.98 -0.32
C VAL A 59 2.46 6.28 -1.36
N ARG A 60 2.97 5.22 -1.96
CA ARG A 60 2.29 4.40 -2.96
C ARG A 60 2.15 2.97 -2.44
N ASP A 61 0.98 2.38 -2.60
CA ASP A 61 0.75 0.95 -2.38
C ASP A 61 0.83 0.23 -3.73
N ASP A 62 1.90 -0.53 -3.96
CA ASP A 62 2.12 -1.24 -5.23
C ASP A 62 1.12 -2.38 -5.46
N ALA A 63 0.52 -2.92 -4.40
CA ALA A 63 -0.44 -4.01 -4.51
C ALA A 63 -1.80 -3.53 -5.03
N THR A 64 -2.21 -2.32 -4.61
CA THR A 64 -3.54 -1.78 -4.93
C THR A 64 -3.48 -0.69 -6.00
N GLY A 65 -2.33 -0.04 -6.17
CA GLY A 65 -2.16 1.18 -6.97
C GLY A 65 -2.66 2.44 -6.27
N ALA A 66 -2.99 2.36 -4.97
CA ALA A 66 -3.42 3.51 -4.20
C ALA A 66 -2.22 4.41 -3.83
N ARG A 67 -2.49 5.70 -3.61
CA ARG A 67 -1.46 6.68 -3.23
C ARG A 67 -1.98 7.70 -2.23
N LEU A 68 -1.09 8.13 -1.33
CA LEU A 68 -1.31 9.20 -0.37
C LEU A 68 -0.15 10.19 -0.51
N GLN A 69 -0.48 11.47 -0.67
CA GLN A 69 0.48 12.56 -0.78
C GLN A 69 0.26 13.54 0.36
N PHE A 70 1.34 13.93 1.02
CA PHE A 70 1.29 14.85 2.15
C PHE A 70 2.48 15.79 2.17
N VAL A 71 2.26 16.97 2.76
CA VAL A 71 3.30 17.98 2.98
C VAL A 71 3.48 18.13 4.48
N ALA A 72 4.69 17.89 4.96
CA ALA A 72 5.12 18.11 6.33
C ALA A 72 5.78 19.48 6.48
N SER A 73 5.46 20.19 7.55
CA SER A 73 6.03 21.48 7.93
C SER A 73 6.17 21.54 9.45
N GLY A 74 7.40 21.39 9.94
CA GLY A 74 7.66 21.29 11.38
C GLY A 74 6.87 20.14 12.05
N PRO A 75 6.09 20.41 13.11
CA PRO A 75 5.33 19.39 13.84
C PRO A 75 4.00 19.00 13.18
N SER A 76 3.68 19.57 12.02
CA SER A 76 2.40 19.40 11.36
C SER A 76 2.56 18.84 9.96
N ALA A 77 1.62 18.02 9.51
CA ALA A 77 1.49 17.60 8.13
C ALA A 77 0.07 17.78 7.63
N ARG A 78 -0.05 18.07 6.34
CA ARG A 78 -1.32 18.15 5.64
C ARG A 78 -1.34 17.11 4.54
N ILE A 79 -2.37 16.27 4.54
CA ILE A 79 -2.63 15.36 3.44
C ILE A 79 -3.21 16.17 2.29
N ALA A 80 -2.48 16.20 1.18
CA ALA A 80 -2.85 16.94 -0.02
C ALA A 80 -3.79 16.12 -0.91
N LEU A 81 -3.53 14.82 -1.02
CA LEU A 81 -4.27 13.94 -1.91
C LEU A 81 -4.27 12.50 -1.40
N VAL A 82 -5.43 11.86 -1.47
CA VAL A 82 -5.57 10.40 -1.32
C VAL A 82 -6.28 9.89 -2.56
N VAL A 83 -5.67 8.92 -3.26
CA VAL A 83 -6.28 8.27 -4.42
C VAL A 83 -6.33 6.78 -4.16
N VAL A 84 -7.55 6.25 -4.12
CA VAL A 84 -7.81 4.82 -4.01
C VAL A 84 -8.57 4.35 -5.24
N PRO A 85 -8.09 3.33 -5.96
CA PRO A 85 -8.81 2.77 -7.10
C PRO A 85 -10.21 2.27 -6.70
N PRO A 86 -11.27 2.44 -7.54
CA PRO A 86 -12.66 2.17 -7.16
C PRO A 86 -12.93 0.77 -6.58
N LYS A 87 -12.57 -0.28 -7.31
CA LYS A 87 -11.54 -1.21 -6.82
C LYS A 87 -11.58 -1.70 -5.36
N HIS A 88 -11.01 -0.83 -4.55
CA HIS A 88 -10.50 -1.02 -3.20
C HIS A 88 -11.11 0.00 -2.23
N LEU A 89 -12.08 0.81 -2.66
CA LEU A 89 -12.78 1.73 -1.79
C LEU A 89 -13.48 0.95 -0.65
N GLY A 90 -13.41 1.50 0.57
CA GLY A 90 -14.01 0.87 1.76
C GLY A 90 -13.26 -0.36 2.27
N THR A 91 -12.10 -0.71 1.72
CA THR A 91 -11.29 -1.86 2.18
C THR A 91 -10.24 -1.48 3.23
N GLY A 92 -10.13 -0.20 3.59
CA GLY A 92 -9.18 0.32 4.58
C GLY A 92 -7.76 0.53 4.05
N VAL A 93 -7.59 0.62 2.72
CA VAL A 93 -6.29 0.86 2.07
C VAL A 93 -5.73 2.23 2.46
N GLU A 94 -6.61 3.22 2.61
CA GLU A 94 -6.31 4.58 3.06
C GLU A 94 -5.60 4.57 4.42
N ALA A 95 -6.10 3.79 5.37
CA ALA A 95 -5.46 3.62 6.68
C ALA A 95 -4.09 2.94 6.56
N GLY A 96 -3.95 1.97 5.66
CA GLY A 96 -2.65 1.35 5.36
C GLY A 96 -1.62 2.33 4.82
N LEU A 97 -2.03 3.20 3.88
CA LEU A 97 -1.18 4.26 3.34
C LEU A 97 -0.74 5.24 4.43
N PHE A 98 -1.66 5.63 5.33
CA PHE A 98 -1.32 6.52 6.45
C PHE A 98 -0.30 5.88 7.40
N ARG A 99 -0.50 4.62 7.80
CA ARG A 99 0.46 3.89 8.64
C ARG A 99 1.84 3.80 8.01
N ALA A 100 1.91 3.63 6.69
CA ALA A 100 3.16 3.61 5.94
C ALA A 100 3.83 5.00 5.84
N ALA A 101 3.06 6.09 5.99
CA ALA A 101 3.59 7.45 6.00
C ALA A 101 4.30 7.81 7.32
N LEU A 102 3.82 7.29 8.45
CA LEU A 102 4.30 7.67 9.80
C LEU A 102 5.83 7.58 9.98
N PRO A 103 6.54 6.50 9.53
CA PRO A 103 7.98 6.40 9.72
C PRO A 103 8.78 7.47 8.97
N THR A 104 8.23 8.02 7.89
CA THR A 104 8.88 9.05 7.06
C THR A 104 8.64 10.47 7.58
N ALA A 105 7.53 10.69 8.29
CA ALA A 105 7.14 11.97 8.85
C ALA A 105 7.62 12.13 10.32
N GLN A 106 8.90 11.88 10.59
CA GLN A 106 9.42 11.95 11.96
C GLN A 106 9.27 13.37 12.55
N GLY A 107 8.69 13.43 13.74
CA GLY A 107 8.42 14.68 14.47
C GLY A 107 7.12 15.37 14.08
N VAL A 108 6.29 14.75 13.24
CA VAL A 108 4.93 15.23 12.95
C VAL A 108 3.94 14.64 13.95
N ASP A 109 3.31 15.53 14.72
CA ASP A 109 2.32 15.18 15.73
C ASP A 109 0.90 15.58 15.31
N ALA A 110 0.75 16.49 14.36
CA ALA A 110 -0.54 16.99 13.88
C ALA A 110 -0.77 16.68 12.40
N TRP A 111 -1.91 16.09 12.07
CA TRP A 111 -2.28 15.66 10.71
C TRP A 111 -3.62 16.24 10.29
N THR A 112 -3.61 17.07 9.25
CA THR A 112 -4.81 17.65 8.65
C THR A 112 -5.22 16.88 7.41
N TRP A 113 -6.47 16.45 7.36
CA TRP A 113 -7.04 15.68 6.26
C TRP A 113 -7.83 16.57 5.28
N PRO A 114 -7.85 16.23 3.97
CA PRO A 114 -8.73 16.90 3.01
C PRO A 114 -10.20 16.55 3.30
N PRO A 115 -11.18 17.19 2.64
CA PRO A 115 -12.59 16.83 2.80
C PRO A 115 -12.81 15.35 2.53
N LEU A 116 -13.45 14.66 3.47
CA LEU A 116 -13.70 13.22 3.41
C LEU A 116 -15.20 12.94 3.18
N ASN A 117 -15.49 11.79 2.57
CA ASN A 117 -16.82 11.20 2.62
C ASN A 117 -17.06 10.51 3.97
N THR A 118 -18.26 9.99 4.19
CA THR A 118 -18.63 9.31 5.45
C THR A 118 -17.68 8.16 5.81
N ASP A 119 -17.29 7.35 4.83
CA ASP A 119 -16.38 6.21 5.03
C ASP A 119 -14.94 6.67 5.38
N GLY A 120 -14.49 7.77 4.77
CA GLY A 120 -13.21 8.39 5.11
C GLY A 120 -13.23 8.97 6.52
N TYR A 121 -14.34 9.57 6.94
CA TYR A 121 -14.47 10.11 8.29
C TYR A 121 -14.46 9.00 9.36
N SER A 122 -15.14 7.88 9.13
CA SER A 122 -15.09 6.74 10.07
C SER A 122 -13.67 6.15 10.16
N MET A 123 -13.00 5.96 9.02
CA MET A 123 -11.59 5.55 8.99
C MET A 123 -10.70 6.53 9.77
N LEU A 124 -10.96 7.82 9.66
CA LEU A 124 -10.17 8.83 10.35
C LEU A 124 -10.38 8.80 11.87
N LEU A 125 -11.60 8.55 12.33
CA LEU A 125 -11.87 8.30 13.76
C LEU A 125 -11.17 7.03 14.25
N ASP A 126 -11.16 5.96 13.46
CA ASP A 126 -10.44 4.73 13.82
C ASP A 126 -8.93 4.98 13.96
N LEU A 127 -8.33 5.76 13.04
CA LEU A 127 -6.93 6.18 13.14
C LEU A 127 -6.67 7.06 14.38
N ALA A 128 -7.59 7.95 14.73
CA ALA A 128 -7.46 8.79 15.92
C ALA A 128 -7.47 7.95 17.22
N HIS A 129 -8.27 6.89 17.27
CA HIS A 129 -8.26 5.94 18.37
C HIS A 129 -6.99 5.07 18.40
N GLU A 130 -6.49 4.65 17.24
CA GLU A 130 -5.27 3.85 17.12
C GLU A 130 -4.01 4.64 17.52
N PHE A 131 -3.96 5.93 17.18
CA PHE A 131 -2.81 6.81 17.43
C PHE A 131 -3.20 8.00 18.32
N PRO A 132 -3.50 7.80 19.62
CA PRO A 132 -4.01 8.85 20.51
C PRO A 132 -3.00 9.96 20.82
N HIS A 133 -1.71 9.74 20.50
CA HIS A 133 -0.65 10.74 20.62
C HIS A 133 -0.61 11.71 19.44
N LEU A 134 -1.24 11.36 18.31
CA LEU A 134 -1.36 12.23 17.14
C LEU A 134 -2.64 13.05 17.23
N ALA A 135 -2.60 14.28 16.73
CA ALA A 135 -3.75 15.14 16.58
C ALA A 135 -4.27 15.06 15.15
N PHE A 136 -5.48 14.56 14.96
CA PHE A 136 -6.15 14.49 13.66
C PHE A 136 -7.11 15.67 13.52
N TYR A 137 -7.00 16.38 12.39
CA TYR A 137 -7.86 17.51 12.03
C TYR A 137 -8.56 17.23 10.72
N ASP A 138 -9.83 17.60 10.61
CA ASP A 138 -10.56 17.60 9.35
C ASP A 138 -10.19 18.80 8.46
N ALA A 139 -10.89 18.95 7.33
CA ALA A 139 -10.62 20.01 6.36
C ALA A 139 -10.95 21.41 6.89
N GLU A 140 -11.88 21.48 7.84
CA GLU A 140 -12.33 22.68 8.53
C GLU A 140 -11.41 23.04 9.71
N GLY A 141 -10.43 22.19 10.04
CA GLY A 141 -9.50 22.38 11.14
C GLY A 141 -10.09 22.00 12.50
N VAL A 142 -11.20 21.28 12.52
CA VAL A 142 -11.78 20.71 13.75
C VAL A 142 -10.99 19.48 14.13
N ARG A 143 -10.54 19.46 15.39
CA ARG A 143 -9.84 18.30 15.94
C ARG A 143 -10.81 17.17 16.22
N LEU A 144 -10.47 15.99 15.71
CA LEU A 144 -11.20 14.76 15.94
C LEU A 144 -10.81 14.18 17.30
N ARG A 145 -11.81 13.69 18.04
CA ARG A 145 -11.70 13.15 19.40
C ARG A 145 -12.46 11.85 19.51
#